data_AF-A0A9D5R1F3-F1
#
_entry.id   AF-A0A9D5R1F3-F1
#
_cell.length_a   1.000
_cell.length_b   1.000
_cell.length_c   1.000
_cell.angle_alpha   90.00
_cell.angle_beta   90.00
_cell.angle_gamma   90.00
#
_symmetry.space_group_name_H-M   'P 1'
#
loop_
_entity.id
_entity.type
_entity.pdbx_description
1 polymer ?
#
loop_
_entity_poly.entity_id
_entity_poly.type
_entity_poly.pdbx_seq_one_letter_code
_entity_poly.pdbx_strand_id
1 'polypeptide(L)' 'MNNPTHPYEDIINLPHHTSSVHPRLAMSQRAAQFAPFAALSGYDEAIARSTRLNEERFTSAPDTDPSWPDFP' A
#
# COMPACT_ATOMS: atom_id res chain seq x y z
N MET A 1 8.91 -26.01 -9.35
CA MET A 1 10.25 -25.49 -9.72
C MET A 1 10.06 -24.01 -9.95
N ASN A 2 10.63 -23.15 -9.11
CA ASN A 2 10.47 -21.70 -9.22
C ASN A 2 11.29 -21.22 -10.42
N ASN A 3 10.63 -20.62 -11.39
CA ASN A 3 11.28 -20.03 -12.56
C ASN A 3 11.92 -18.69 -12.11
N PRO A 4 13.22 -18.45 -12.31
CA PRO A 4 13.86 -17.18 -11.91
C PRO A 4 13.21 -15.96 -12.56
N THR A 5 12.54 -16.13 -13.71
CA THR A 5 11.77 -15.06 -14.37
C THR A 5 10.43 -14.78 -13.68
N HIS A 6 9.85 -15.77 -12.97
CA HIS A 6 8.57 -15.67 -12.27
C HIS A 6 8.62 -16.35 -10.89
N PRO A 7 9.35 -15.75 -9.92
CA PRO A 7 9.67 -16.35 -8.63
C PRO A 7 8.46 -16.55 -7.69
N TYR A 8 7.28 -16.10 -8.07
CA TYR A 8 6.07 -16.09 -7.24
C TYR A 8 4.87 -16.79 -7.90
N GLU A 9 5.07 -17.53 -8.98
CA GLU A 9 4.00 -18.20 -9.75
C GLU A 9 3.16 -19.16 -8.89
N ASP A 10 3.78 -19.72 -7.84
CA ASP A 10 3.19 -20.62 -6.86
C ASP A 10 2.31 -19.92 -5.80
N ILE A 11 2.51 -18.61 -5.56
CA ILE A 11 1.79 -17.86 -4.52
C ILE A 11 0.88 -16.75 -5.07
N ILE A 12 1.09 -16.27 -6.29
CA ILE A 12 0.39 -15.10 -6.84
C ILE A 12 -1.12 -15.31 -7.00
N ASN A 13 -1.54 -16.55 -7.24
CA ASN A 13 -2.94 -16.93 -7.43
C ASN A 13 -3.61 -17.45 -6.15
N LEU A 14 -2.92 -17.42 -5.01
CA LEU A 14 -3.51 -17.88 -3.75
C LEU A 14 -4.64 -16.95 -3.30
N PRO A 15 -5.73 -17.50 -2.75
CA PRO A 15 -6.79 -16.69 -2.18
C PRO A 15 -6.22 -15.82 -1.07
N HIS A 16 -6.53 -14.53 -1.10
CA HIS A 16 -6.09 -13.61 -0.07
C HIS A 16 -6.67 -14.01 1.29
N HIS A 17 -5.82 -14.09 2.31
CA HIS A 17 -6.26 -14.44 3.65
C HIS A 17 -7.32 -13.46 4.18
N THR A 18 -8.41 -14.01 4.70
CA THR A 18 -9.40 -13.26 5.48
C THR A 18 -9.48 -13.86 6.87
N SER A 19 -9.29 -13.03 7.90
CA SER A 19 -9.46 -13.48 9.28
C SER A 19 -10.91 -13.91 9.52
N SER A 20 -11.10 -15.11 10.08
CA SER A 20 -12.41 -15.59 10.51
C SER A 20 -12.86 -14.98 11.85
N VAL A 21 -11.91 -14.46 12.64
CA VAL A 21 -12.15 -13.96 14.00
C VAL A 21 -12.30 -12.45 14.01
N HIS A 22 -11.47 -11.75 13.23
CA HIS A 22 -11.45 -10.29 13.18
C HIS A 22 -11.95 -9.83 11.81
N PRO A 23 -13.26 -9.55 11.66
CA PRO A 23 -13.79 -9.06 10.40
C PRO A 23 -13.11 -7.75 10.01
N ARG A 24 -12.88 -7.55 8.70
CA ARG A 24 -12.32 -6.28 8.22
C ARG A 24 -13.34 -5.17 8.46
N LEU A 25 -12.82 -4.02 8.87
CA LEU A 25 -13.61 -2.80 9.02
C LEU A 25 -14.26 -2.38 7.69
N ALA A 26 -15.48 -1.86 7.69
CA ALA A 26 -16.09 -1.30 6.48
C ALA A 26 -15.34 -0.01 6.02
N MET A 27 -15.41 0.35 4.73
CA MET A 27 -14.79 1.61 4.23
C MET A 27 -15.29 2.84 5.00
N SER A 28 -16.58 2.91 5.32
CA SER A 28 -17.19 4.03 6.06
C SER A 28 -16.66 4.12 7.49
N GLN A 29 -16.53 2.98 8.16
CA GLN A 29 -15.94 2.88 9.49
C GLN A 29 -14.45 3.23 9.48
N ARG A 30 -13.71 2.91 8.39
CA ARG A 30 -12.34 3.39 8.18
C ARG A 30 -12.32 4.93 8.11
N ALA A 31 -13.21 5.52 7.31
CA ALA A 31 -13.30 6.97 7.16
C ALA A 31 -13.70 7.68 8.48
N ALA A 32 -14.57 7.06 9.28
CA ALA A 32 -15.02 7.59 10.56
C ALA A 32 -13.88 7.79 11.57
N GLN A 33 -12.77 7.04 11.47
CA GLN A 33 -11.57 7.26 12.30
C GLN A 33 -10.98 8.66 12.08
N PHE A 34 -11.21 9.25 10.90
CA PHE A 34 -10.75 10.58 10.53
C PHE A 34 -11.81 11.67 10.72
N ALA A 35 -13.02 11.32 11.17
CA ALA A 35 -14.09 12.28 11.44
C ALA A 35 -13.72 13.41 12.42
N PRO A 36 -12.90 13.19 13.48
CA PRO A 36 -12.49 14.26 14.39
C PRO A 36 -11.75 15.42 13.71
N PHE A 37 -11.12 15.18 12.56
CA PHE A 37 -10.37 16.18 11.81
C PHE A 37 -11.24 16.92 10.77
N ALA A 38 -12.48 16.51 10.56
CA ALA A 38 -13.38 17.14 9.59
C ALA A 38 -13.74 18.59 9.95
N ALA A 39 -13.62 18.97 11.23
CA ALA A 39 -13.87 20.33 11.69
C ALA A 39 -12.69 21.30 11.43
N LEU A 40 -11.49 20.78 11.14
CA LEU A 40 -10.32 21.58 10.77
C LEU A 40 -10.38 21.92 9.28
N SER A 41 -11.24 22.90 8.94
CA SER A 41 -11.23 23.49 7.59
C SER A 41 -9.86 24.16 7.33
N GLY A 42 -9.17 23.75 6.25
CA GLY A 42 -7.86 24.30 5.85
C GLY A 42 -6.70 23.31 5.71
N TYR A 43 -6.90 22.00 5.95
CA TYR A 43 -5.84 20.98 5.79
C TYR A 43 -5.68 20.44 4.35
N ASP A 44 -6.44 20.99 3.40
CA ASP A 44 -6.45 20.54 2.00
C ASP A 44 -5.06 20.65 1.35
N GLU A 45 -4.29 21.69 1.69
CA GLU A 45 -2.93 21.87 1.19
C GLU A 45 -1.96 20.79 1.71
N ALA A 46 -2.14 20.33 2.94
CA ALA A 46 -1.31 19.28 3.53
C ALA A 46 -1.64 17.90 2.93
N ILE A 47 -2.92 17.65 2.64
CA ILE A 47 -3.35 16.46 1.89
C ILE A 47 -2.77 16.48 0.48
N ALA A 48 -2.91 17.58 -0.26
CA ALA A 48 -2.37 17.72 -1.61
C ALA A 48 -0.83 17.59 -1.66
N ARG A 49 -0.13 18.05 -0.63
CA ARG A 49 1.32 17.84 -0.51
C ARG A 49 1.65 16.36 -0.29
N SER A 50 0.88 15.66 0.54
CA SER A 50 1.09 14.24 0.83
C SER A 50 0.82 13.37 -0.41
N THR A 51 -0.24 13.66 -1.17
CA THR A 51 -0.54 12.93 -2.41
C THR A 51 0.60 13.09 -3.41
N ARG A 52 1.08 14.31 -3.64
CA ARG A 52 2.20 14.58 -4.56
C ARG A 52 3.48 13.84 -4.14
N LEU A 53 3.86 13.90 -2.86
CA LEU A 53 5.04 13.19 -2.35
C LEU A 53 4.93 11.67 -2.52
N ASN A 54 3.72 11.13 -2.38
CA ASN A 54 3.48 9.70 -2.54
C ASN A 54 3.54 9.30 -4.02
N GLU A 55 2.90 10.07 -4.90
CA GLU A 55 3.00 9.91 -6.36
C GLU A 55 4.46 9.96 -6.81
N GLU A 56 5.24 10.94 -6.35
CA GLU A 56 6.67 11.04 -6.66
C GLU A 56 7.44 9.78 -6.22
N ARG A 57 7.16 9.23 -5.03
CA ARG A 57 7.82 7.99 -4.53
C ARG A 57 7.44 6.74 -5.33
N PHE A 58 6.17 6.61 -5.72
CA PHE A 58 5.70 5.45 -6.48
C PHE A 58 6.10 5.53 -7.96
N THR A 59 6.26 6.74 -8.51
CA THR A 59 6.72 6.94 -9.90
C THR A 59 8.25 6.88 -10.01
N SER A 60 8.99 7.23 -8.95
CA SER A 60 10.46 7.19 -8.93
C SER A 60 11.06 5.84 -8.59
N ALA A 61 10.23 4.82 -8.30
CA ALA A 61 10.66 3.44 -8.26
C ALA A 61 10.36 2.82 -9.64
N PRO A 62 11.28 2.91 -10.62
CA PRO A 62 11.19 2.01 -11.76
C PRO A 62 11.27 0.57 -11.23
N ASP A 63 10.56 -0.35 -11.87
CA ASP A 63 10.64 -1.81 -11.68
C ASP A 63 12.01 -2.37 -12.11
N THR A 64 13.10 -1.74 -11.66
CA THR A 64 14.46 -2.18 -11.89
C THR A 64 15.10 -2.39 -10.52
N ASP A 65 15.35 -3.63 -10.16
CA ASP A 65 16.30 -3.96 -9.09
C ASP A 65 17.64 -4.35 -9.73
N PRO A 66 18.66 -3.47 -9.71
CA PRO A 66 20.01 -3.84 -10.10
C PRO A 66 20.96 -3.91 -8.89
N SER A 67 20.47 -3.81 -7.63
CA SER A 67 21.36 -3.58 -6.49
C SER A 67 20.78 -3.91 -5.09
N TRP A 68 19.91 -4.89 -4.92
CA TRP A 68 19.87 -5.57 -3.62
C TRP A 68 21.31 -6.04 -3.31
N PRO A 69 21.89 -5.71 -2.14
CA PRO A 69 23.16 -6.32 -1.79
C PRO A 69 22.91 -7.83 -1.74
N ASP A 70 23.81 -8.63 -2.31
CA ASP A 70 23.84 -10.07 -2.08
C ASP A 70 23.82 -10.27 -0.56
N PHE A 71 22.64 -10.53 0.00
CA PHE A 71 22.50 -11.00 1.37
C PHE A 71 23.18 -12.37 1.39
N PRO A 72 24.06 -12.65 2.36
CA PRO A 72 24.75 -13.94 2.44
C PRO A 72 23.76 -15.10 2.60
#